data_AF-A0A3M1JP74-F1
#
_entry.id   AF-A0A3M1JP74-F1
#
_cell.length_a   1.000
_cell.length_b   1.000
_cell.length_c   1.000
_cell.angle_alpha   90.00
_cell.angle_beta   90.00
_cell.angle_gamma   90.00
#
_symmetry.space_group_name_H-M   'P 1'
#
loop_
_entity.id
_entity.type
_entity.pdbx_description
1 polymer ?
#
loop_
_entity_poly.entity_id
_entity_poly.type
_entity_poly.pdbx_seq_one_letter_code
_entity_poly.pdbx_strand_id
1 'polypeptide(L)'
;ATNAARVTNRDRMIPRLAKVFLTRTRAEWTEALRARGVPCGAIQDVVEALRDPQVRDRGMVREFSHPDLGALSLVSCPINYSGSPTTSPTPPPALGQHTEEVLGDLLGLDKASIQSLKACGVI
;
A
#
# COMPACT_ATOMS: atom_id res chain seq x y z
N ALA A 1 4.67 -38.46 -16.02
CA ALA A 1 4.49 -38.15 -14.59
C ALA A 1 3.20 -37.34 -14.37
N THR A 2 2.32 -37.74 -13.46
CA THR A 2 1.03 -37.06 -13.17
C THR A 2 1.14 -36.08 -12.00
N ASN A 3 0.14 -35.20 -11.83
CA ASN A 3 0.12 -34.27 -10.69
C ASN A 3 0.02 -34.99 -9.34
N ALA A 4 -0.86 -35.98 -9.22
CA ALA A 4 -1.04 -36.78 -8.00
C ALA A 4 0.26 -37.48 -7.58
N ALA A 5 1.02 -38.03 -8.54
CA ALA A 5 2.31 -38.64 -8.27
C ALA A 5 3.34 -37.60 -7.76
N ARG A 6 3.36 -36.38 -8.32
CA ARG A 6 4.26 -35.30 -7.84
C ARG A 6 3.91 -34.83 -6.43
N VAL A 7 2.63 -34.77 -6.09
CA VAL A 7 2.17 -34.39 -4.75
C VAL A 7 2.62 -35.44 -3.72
N THR A 8 2.40 -36.72 -4.01
CA THR A 8 2.82 -37.84 -3.13
C THR A 8 4.34 -37.85 -2.88
N ASN A 9 5.12 -37.41 -3.88
CA ASN A 9 6.58 -37.41 -3.81
C ASN A 9 7.18 -36.02 -3.49
N ARG A 10 6.35 -35.05 -3.04
CA ARG A 10 6.75 -33.66 -2.85
C ARG A 10 7.97 -33.52 -1.94
N ASP A 11 7.99 -34.24 -0.82
CA ASP A 11 9.05 -34.14 0.19
C ASP A 11 10.43 -34.60 -0.34
N ARG A 12 10.44 -35.48 -1.35
CA ARG A 12 11.66 -35.89 -2.04
C ARG A 12 12.05 -34.93 -3.16
N MET A 13 11.06 -34.32 -3.82
CA MET A 13 11.24 -33.45 -4.98
C MET A 13 11.71 -32.05 -4.57
N ILE A 14 11.11 -31.45 -3.56
CA ILE A 14 11.38 -30.06 -3.15
C ILE A 14 12.86 -29.84 -2.78
N PRO A 15 13.52 -30.69 -1.96
CA PRO A 15 14.94 -30.49 -1.65
C PRO A 15 15.86 -30.58 -2.87
N ARG A 16 15.49 -31.37 -3.88
CA ARG A 16 16.26 -31.48 -5.12
C ARG A 16 16.11 -30.22 -5.98
N LEU A 17 14.88 -29.71 -6.09
CA LEU A 17 14.61 -28.45 -6.80
C LEU A 17 15.28 -27.27 -6.10
N ALA A 18 15.25 -27.21 -4.77
CA ALA A 18 15.92 -26.16 -4.00
C ALA A 18 17.42 -26.07 -4.33
N LYS A 19 18.13 -27.21 -4.43
CA LYS A 19 19.53 -27.25 -4.86
C LYS A 19 19.74 -26.66 -6.25
N VAL A 20 18.83 -26.92 -7.19
CA VAL A 20 18.88 -26.35 -8.54
C VAL A 20 18.62 -24.84 -8.49
N PHE A 21 17.62 -24.39 -7.74
CA PHE A 21 17.30 -22.97 -7.65
C PHE A 21 18.43 -22.13 -7.03
N LEU A 22 19.30 -22.72 -6.21
CA LEU A 22 20.51 -22.07 -5.70
C LEU A 22 21.61 -21.82 -6.74
N THR A 23 21.52 -22.40 -7.94
CA THR A 23 22.58 -22.29 -8.96
C THR A 23 22.55 -21.01 -9.79
N ARG A 24 21.48 -20.22 -9.68
CA ARG A 24 21.31 -18.95 -10.42
C ARG A 24 20.59 -17.95 -9.54
N THR A 25 20.68 -16.68 -9.90
CA THR A 25 19.98 -15.60 -9.21
C THR A 25 18.46 -15.71 -9.40
N ARG A 26 17.70 -15.07 -8.49
CA ARG A 26 16.25 -14.89 -8.59
C ARG A 26 15.84 -14.36 -9.97
N ALA A 27 16.53 -13.33 -10.45
CA ALA A 27 16.23 -12.67 -11.73
C ALA A 27 16.39 -13.62 -12.92
N GLU A 28 17.50 -14.36 -12.98
CA GLU A 28 17.75 -15.34 -14.05
C GLU A 28 16.69 -16.45 -14.06
N TRP A 29 16.27 -16.93 -12.89
CA TRP A 29 15.21 -17.93 -12.81
C TRP A 29 13.85 -17.39 -13.22
N THR A 30 13.46 -16.20 -12.73
CA THR A 30 12.17 -15.59 -13.09
C THR A 30 12.07 -15.37 -14.60
N GLU A 31 13.14 -14.88 -15.24
CA GLU A 31 13.18 -14.69 -16.69
C GLU A 31 13.08 -16.03 -17.44
N ALA A 32 13.90 -17.01 -17.08
CA ALA A 32 13.92 -18.31 -17.75
C ALA A 32 12.59 -19.09 -17.62
N LEU A 33 11.93 -18.98 -16.47
CA LEU A 33 10.64 -19.62 -16.22
C LEU A 33 9.49 -18.90 -16.95
N ARG A 34 9.48 -17.56 -16.94
CA ARG A 34 8.51 -16.75 -17.67
C ARG A 34 8.59 -16.98 -19.17
N ALA A 35 9.80 -17.06 -19.74
CA ALA A 35 10.01 -17.39 -21.15
C ALA A 35 9.43 -18.75 -21.56
N ARG A 36 9.19 -19.65 -20.59
CA ARG A 36 8.55 -20.96 -20.79
C ARG A 36 7.07 -21.00 -20.37
N GLY A 37 6.47 -19.85 -20.07
CA GLY A 37 5.07 -19.77 -19.63
C GLY A 37 4.82 -20.38 -18.25
N VAL A 38 5.86 -20.60 -17.45
CA VAL A 38 5.71 -21.10 -16.08
C VAL A 38 5.33 -19.92 -15.18
N PRO A 39 4.17 -19.94 -14.50
CA PRO A 39 3.79 -18.89 -13.56
C PRO A 39 4.80 -18.83 -12.42
N CYS A 40 5.49 -17.71 -12.29
CA CYS A 40 6.46 -17.47 -11.24
C CYS A 40 6.55 -15.96 -10.93
N GLY A 41 6.95 -15.65 -9.69
CA GLY A 41 7.15 -14.29 -9.22
C GLY A 41 8.34 -14.23 -8.27
N ALA A 42 9.03 -13.09 -8.26
CA ALA A 42 10.05 -12.81 -7.27
C ALA A 42 9.38 -12.59 -5.89
N ILE A 43 9.95 -13.17 -4.84
CA ILE A 43 9.62 -12.75 -3.48
C ILE A 43 10.31 -11.40 -3.26
N GLN A 44 9.50 -10.35 -3.11
CA GLN A 44 9.96 -8.99 -2.85
C GLN A 44 9.95 -8.68 -1.35
N ASP A 45 10.88 -7.86 -0.90
CA ASP A 45 10.73 -7.18 0.39
C ASP A 45 9.76 -5.98 0.30
N VAL A 46 9.48 -5.33 1.44
CA VAL A 46 8.53 -4.21 1.50
C VAL A 46 8.99 -3.02 0.65
N VAL A 47 10.29 -2.72 0.64
CA VAL A 47 10.83 -1.58 -0.11
C VAL A 47 10.81 -1.87 -1.60
N GLU A 48 11.20 -3.08 -2.00
CA GLU A 48 11.10 -3.57 -3.38
C GLU A 48 9.65 -3.49 -3.88
N ALA A 49 8.70 -3.99 -3.09
CA ALA A 49 7.28 -3.98 -3.45
C ALA A 49 6.72 -2.56 -3.61
N LEU A 50 7.02 -1.64 -2.69
CA LEU A 50 6.54 -0.26 -2.76
C LEU A 50 7.16 0.55 -3.92
N ARG A 51 8.33 0.14 -4.41
CA ARG A 51 9.03 0.78 -5.53
C ARG A 51 8.81 0.07 -6.86
N ASP A 52 8.02 -1.00 -6.88
CA ASP A 52 7.77 -1.76 -8.10
C ASP A 52 7.13 -0.86 -9.17
N PRO A 53 7.60 -0.92 -10.44
CA PRO A 53 6.99 -0.16 -11.53
C PRO A 53 5.47 -0.32 -11.62
N GLN A 54 4.95 -1.53 -11.36
CA GLN A 54 3.51 -1.78 -11.37
C GLN A 54 2.78 -1.05 -10.25
N VAL A 55 3.38 -0.91 -9.06
CA VAL A 55 2.81 -0.16 -7.95
C VAL A 55 2.76 1.34 -8.27
N ARG A 56 3.83 1.88 -8.87
CA ARG A 56 3.89 3.28 -9.33
C ARG A 56 2.89 3.56 -10.44
N ASP A 57 2.86 2.73 -11.47
CA ASP A 57 2.02 2.93 -12.66
C ASP A 57 0.52 2.78 -12.33
N ARG A 58 0.21 2.03 -11.26
CA ARG A 58 -1.16 1.92 -10.72
C ARG A 58 -1.51 3.00 -9.70
N GLY A 59 -0.59 3.91 -9.39
CA GLY A 59 -0.79 5.01 -8.44
C GLY A 59 -1.08 4.53 -7.02
N MET A 60 -0.54 3.36 -6.63
CA MET A 60 -0.79 2.70 -5.34
C MET A 60 0.02 3.30 -4.18
N VAL A 61 1.08 4.04 -4.50
CA VAL A 61 1.82 4.89 -3.56
C VAL A 61 1.73 6.32 -4.08
N ARG A 62 1.28 7.24 -3.24
CA ARG A 62 1.13 8.65 -3.59
C ARG A 62 1.91 9.53 -2.63
N GLU A 63 2.38 10.65 -3.14
CA GLU A 63 3.08 11.67 -2.38
C GLU A 63 2.10 12.73 -1.89
N PHE A 64 2.20 13.10 -0.61
CA PHE A 64 1.35 14.07 0.05
C PHE A 64 2.22 15.14 0.72
N SER A 65 1.91 16.41 0.50
CA SER A 65 2.54 17.50 1.22
C SER A 65 1.86 17.71 2.56
N HIS A 66 2.53 17.35 3.65
CA HIS A 66 2.09 17.63 5.01
C HIS A 66 2.70 18.96 5.50
N PRO A 67 1.93 19.85 6.13
CA PRO A 67 2.42 21.16 6.61
C PRO A 67 3.69 21.08 7.44
N ASP A 68 3.75 20.15 8.40
CA ASP A 68 4.89 20.03 9.33
C ASP A 68 5.97 19.00 8.91
N LEU A 69 5.60 17.99 8.13
CA LEU A 69 6.46 16.83 7.83
C LEU A 69 7.00 16.86 6.39
N GLY A 70 6.55 17.82 5.57
CA GLY A 70 6.90 17.89 4.16
C GLY A 70 6.29 16.75 3.35
N ALA A 71 7.03 16.25 2.36
CA ALA A 71 6.56 15.18 1.48
C ALA A 71 6.49 13.81 2.20
N LEU A 72 5.32 13.19 2.16
CA LEU A 72 5.05 11.86 2.70
C LEU A 72 4.62 10.91 1.57
N SER A 73 5.26 9.75 1.47
CA SER A 73 4.80 8.67 0.58
C SER A 73 3.86 7.73 1.34
N LEU A 74 2.58 7.72 0.99
CA LEU A 74 1.56 6.87 1.64
C LEU A 74 0.93 5.90 0.64
N VAL A 75 0.56 4.72 1.14
CA VAL A 75 -0.21 3.73 0.38
C VAL A 75 -1.63 4.25 0.17
N SER A 76 -2.10 4.22 -1.07
CA SER A 76 -3.44 4.66 -1.43
C SER A 76 -4.43 3.50 -1.58
N CYS A 77 -5.70 3.83 -1.85
CA CYS A 77 -6.70 2.84 -2.24
C CYS A 77 -6.18 1.99 -3.42
N PRO A 78 -6.15 0.65 -3.31
CA PRO A 78 -5.64 -0.21 -4.38
C PRO A 78 -6.68 -0.45 -5.50
N ILE A 79 -7.92 0.00 -5.29
CA ILE A 79 -9.04 -0.18 -6.21
C ILE A 79 -9.14 1.04 -7.13
N ASN A 80 -9.17 0.79 -8.44
CA ASN A 80 -9.41 1.79 -9.46
C ASN A 80 -10.77 1.53 -10.10
N TYR A 81 -11.62 2.57 -10.15
CA TYR A 81 -12.91 2.53 -10.84
C TYR A 81 -12.82 3.33 -12.14
N SER A 82 -13.39 2.80 -13.22
CA SER A 82 -13.39 3.47 -14.53
C SER A 82 -14.34 4.67 -14.61
N GLY A 83 -15.46 4.63 -13.87
CA GLY A 83 -16.51 5.66 -13.92
C GLY A 83 -16.54 6.62 -12.74
N SER A 84 -15.73 6.40 -11.70
CA SER A 84 -15.69 7.25 -10.51
C SER A 84 -14.29 7.23 -9.89
N PRO A 85 -13.41 8.19 -10.23
CA PRO A 85 -12.07 8.23 -9.67
C PRO A 85 -12.14 8.20 -8.13
N THR A 86 -11.27 7.40 -7.50
CA THR A 86 -11.16 7.44 -6.04
C THR A 86 -10.65 8.81 -5.64
N THR A 87 -11.27 9.42 -4.63
CA THR A 87 -10.87 10.74 -4.14
C THR A 87 -9.40 10.71 -3.73
N SER A 88 -8.65 11.72 -4.15
CA SER A 88 -7.29 11.94 -3.66
C SER A 88 -7.35 12.17 -2.14
N PRO A 89 -6.62 11.37 -1.33
CA PRO A 89 -6.53 11.60 0.10
C PRO A 89 -5.96 13.00 0.34
N THR A 90 -6.44 13.66 1.38
CA THR A 90 -5.74 14.82 1.93
C THR A 90 -4.66 14.34 2.90
N PRO A 91 -3.63 15.15 3.20
CA PRO A 91 -2.74 14.83 4.30
C PRO A 91 -3.55 14.63 5.60
N PRO A 92 -3.06 13.77 6.52
CA PRO A 92 -3.68 13.63 7.84
C PRO A 92 -3.87 15.00 8.50
N PRO A 93 -5.03 15.26 9.13
CA PRO A 93 -5.27 16.54 9.76
C PRO A 93 -4.36 16.73 10.98
N ALA A 94 -3.96 17.98 11.20
CA ALA A 94 -3.32 18.37 12.45
C ALA A 94 -4.30 18.25 13.63
N LEU A 95 -3.76 18.17 14.85
CA LEU A 95 -4.56 18.15 16.06
C LEU A 95 -5.43 19.42 16.13
N GLY A 96 -6.75 19.22 16.20
CA GLY A 96 -7.71 20.33 16.29
C GLY A 96 -7.96 21.10 14.99
N GLN A 97 -7.40 20.68 13.85
CA GLN A 97 -7.49 21.41 12.56
C GLN A 97 -8.93 21.75 12.16
N HIS A 98 -9.88 20.84 12.39
CA HIS A 98 -11.28 21.00 11.99
C HIS A 98 -12.22 21.28 13.17
N THR A 99 -11.70 21.62 14.36
CA THR A 99 -12.54 21.83 15.56
C THR A 99 -13.55 22.96 15.36
N GLU A 100 -13.11 24.12 14.85
CA GLU A 100 -14.01 25.26 14.61
C GLU A 100 -14.99 25.00 13.47
N GLU A 101 -14.55 24.35 12.39
CA GLU A 101 -15.40 23.96 11.26
C GLU A 101 -16.54 23.05 11.72
N VAL A 102 -16.23 22.01 12.50
CA VAL A 102 -17.25 21.08 13.00
C VAL A 102 -18.19 21.76 13.99
N LEU A 103 -17.68 22.53 14.95
CA LEU A 103 -18.53 23.19 15.94
C LEU A 103 -19.41 24.28 15.32
N GLY A 104 -18.85 25.06 14.39
CA GLY A 104 -19.55 26.15 13.72
C GLY A 104 -20.48 25.65 12.62
N ASP A 105 -19.93 24.99 11.60
CA ASP A 105 -20.66 24.70 10.36
C ASP A 105 -21.57 23.48 10.51
N LEU A 106 -21.13 22.44 11.25
CA LEU A 106 -21.92 21.21 11.41
C LEU A 106 -22.86 21.27 12.62
N LEU A 107 -22.41 21.82 13.75
CA LEU A 107 -23.21 21.87 14.98
C LEU A 107 -23.92 23.22 15.20
N GLY A 108 -23.61 24.25 14.40
CA GLY A 108 -24.29 25.54 14.45
C GLY A 108 -23.94 26.39 15.67
N LEU A 109 -22.82 26.13 16.36
CA LEU A 109 -22.40 26.97 17.48
C LEU A 109 -21.94 28.33 16.96
N ASP A 110 -22.33 29.38 17.66
CA ASP A 110 -21.83 30.70 17.38
C ASP A 110 -20.37 30.87 17.86
N LYS A 111 -19.71 31.90 17.35
CA LYS A 111 -18.31 32.18 17.70
C LYS A 111 -18.13 32.41 19.20
N ALA A 112 -19.13 32.97 19.89
CA ALA A 112 -19.06 33.23 21.32
C ALA A 112 -19.01 31.92 22.13
N SER A 113 -19.86 30.95 21.79
CA SER A 113 -19.89 29.63 22.43
C SER A 113 -18.58 28.88 22.20
N ILE A 114 -18.05 28.89 20.97
CA ILE A 114 -16.77 28.24 20.63
C ILE A 114 -15.61 28.84 21.44
N GLN A 115 -15.55 30.17 21.58
CA GLN A 115 -14.51 30.82 22.39
C GLN A 115 -14.63 30.51 23.87
N SER A 116 -15.85 30.38 24.40
CA SER A 116 -16.08 29.94 25.78
C SER A 116 -15.54 28.52 26.01
N LEU A 117 -15.78 27.60 25.08
CA LEU A 117 -15.26 26.23 25.16
C LEU A 117 -13.73 26.19 25.17
N LYS A 118 -13.06 27.01 24.35
CA LYS A 118 -11.59 27.17 24.36
C LYS A 118 -11.10 27.72 25.68
N ALA A 119 -11.74 28.77 26.20
CA ALA A 119 -11.34 29.39 27.46
C ALA A 119 -11.47 28.43 28.66
N CYS A 120 -12.43 27.52 28.62
CA CYS A 120 -12.64 26.48 29.62
C CYS A 120 -11.74 25.24 29.44
N GLY A 121 -10.90 25.19 28.40
CA GLY A 121 -10.03 24.04 28.09
C GLY A 121 -10.78 22.78 27.67
N VAL A 122 -12.02 22.93 27.18
CA VAL A 122 -12.82 21.81 26.66
C VAL A 122 -12.37 21.42 25.25
N ILE A 123 -11.87 22.39 24.49
CA ILE A 123 -11.29 22.25 23.15
C ILE A 123 -10.01 23.07 23.01
#